data_AF-G5AYA2-F1
#
_entry.id   AF-G5AYA2-F1
#
_cell.length_a   1.000
_cell.length_b   1.000
_cell.length_c   1.000
_cell.angle_alpha   90.00
_cell.angle_beta   90.00
_cell.angle_gamma   90.00
#
_symmetry.space_group_name_H-M   'P 1'
#
loop_
_entity.id
_entity.type
_entity.pdbx_description
1 polymer ?
#
loop_
_entity_poly.entity_id
_entity_poly.type
_entity_poly.pdbx_seq_one_letter_code
_entity_poly.pdbx_strand_id
1 'polypeptide(L)'
;MKEMQKSIYYFTGKSKEQVANSAFVERVWKWGFEVVYMAEPIYEYCIQQLKDFDGKSLDSVIKEGLELPEDEEGKKKVEERKAKIENLCKLMKEILDKKVEKVTISKRLVSSPCCIVTSTYGWTANMEWIMKAQAF
;
A
#
# COMPACT_ATOMS: atom_id res chain seq x y z
N MET A 1 8.50 10.33 14.58
CA MET A 1 7.73 9.08 14.40
C MET A 1 7.06 8.69 15.70
N LYS A 2 5.81 8.19 15.66
CA LYS A 2 5.12 7.73 16.87
C LYS A 2 5.85 6.55 17.52
N GLU A 3 5.72 6.37 18.83
CA GLU A 3 6.40 5.28 19.57
C GLU A 3 6.06 3.89 19.02
N MET A 4 4.81 3.69 18.58
CA MET A 4 4.36 2.41 18.00
C MET A 4 4.79 2.21 16.54
N GLN A 5 5.42 3.21 15.92
CA GLN A 5 5.77 3.19 14.49
C GLN A 5 7.13 2.51 14.26
N LYS A 6 7.06 1.25 13.82
CA LYS A 6 8.23 0.40 13.53
C LYS A 6 8.88 0.70 12.17
N SER A 7 8.10 1.19 11.21
CA SER A 7 8.55 1.40 9.82
C SER A 7 8.35 2.84 9.35
N ILE A 8 9.18 3.26 8.41
CA ILE A 8 9.02 4.52 7.67
C ILE A 8 8.08 4.24 6.50
N TYR A 9 6.90 4.86 6.51
CA TYR A 9 5.94 4.70 5.42
C TYR A 9 6.27 5.65 4.27
N TYR A 10 6.28 5.13 3.04
CA TYR A 10 6.52 5.93 1.85
C TYR A 10 5.56 5.62 0.71
N PHE A 11 5.43 6.59 -0.20
CA PHE A 11 4.69 6.46 -1.44
C PHE A 11 5.48 7.08 -2.59
N THR A 12 5.87 6.24 -3.56
CA THR A 12 6.35 6.68 -4.87
C THR A 12 5.23 6.91 -5.89
N GLY A 13 5.23 8.06 -6.56
CA GLY A 13 4.23 8.40 -7.56
C GLY A 13 4.70 9.48 -8.53
N LYS A 14 3.80 9.97 -9.39
CA LYS A 14 4.18 10.91 -10.47
C LYS A 14 4.20 12.37 -10.04
N SER A 15 3.43 12.72 -9.01
CA SER A 15 3.36 14.09 -8.48
C SER A 15 2.95 14.07 -7.01
N LYS A 16 3.30 15.14 -6.28
CA LYS A 16 2.90 15.33 -4.89
C LYS A 16 1.38 15.32 -4.72
N GLU A 17 0.65 15.94 -5.64
CA GLU A 17 -0.80 16.00 -5.60
C GLU A 17 -1.45 14.61 -5.76
N GLN A 18 -0.90 13.78 -6.66
CA GLN A 18 -1.40 12.43 -6.88
C GLN A 18 -1.23 11.57 -5.62
N VAL A 19 -0.05 11.59 -5.00
CA VAL A 19 0.24 10.76 -3.83
C VAL A 19 -0.48 11.25 -2.57
N ALA A 20 -0.69 12.57 -2.45
CA ALA A 20 -1.44 13.15 -1.34
C ALA A 20 -2.93 12.80 -1.41
N ASN A 21 -3.56 12.84 -2.58
CA ASN A 21 -5.00 12.58 -2.71
C ASN A 21 -5.33 11.09 -2.91
N SER A 22 -4.40 10.18 -2.61
CA SER A 22 -4.56 8.77 -2.93
C SER A 22 -5.25 7.96 -1.82
N ALA A 23 -6.02 6.95 -2.24
CA ALA A 23 -6.64 5.97 -1.35
C ALA A 23 -5.64 5.26 -0.41
N PHE A 24 -4.37 5.14 -0.83
CA PHE A 24 -3.34 4.41 -0.07
C PHE A 24 -2.89 5.13 1.20
N VAL A 25 -3.10 6.44 1.31
CA VAL A 25 -2.68 7.24 2.47
C VAL A 25 -3.81 7.50 3.47
N GLU A 26 -5.06 7.23 3.09
CA GLU A 26 -6.26 7.57 3.88
C GLU A 26 -6.18 7.08 5.34
N ARG A 27 -5.93 5.77 5.56
CA ARG A 27 -5.87 5.26 6.94
C ARG A 27 -4.58 5.62 7.66
N VAL A 28 -3.47 5.72 6.93
CA VAL A 28 -2.17 6.10 7.50
C VAL A 28 -2.28 7.49 8.16
N TRP A 29 -2.91 8.43 7.46
CA TRP A 29 -3.22 9.76 7.98
C TRP A 29 -4.25 9.74 9.11
N LYS A 30 -5.32 8.95 8.98
CA LYS A 30 -6.35 8.85 10.02
C LYS A 30 -5.77 8.38 11.36
N TRP A 31 -4.72 7.56 11.33
CA TRP A 31 -4.00 7.10 12.50
C TRP A 31 -2.82 8.00 12.90
N GLY A 32 -2.64 9.13 12.22
CA GLY A 32 -1.62 10.13 12.48
C GLY A 32 -0.20 9.61 12.23
N PHE A 33 -0.02 8.67 11.31
CA PHE A 33 1.29 8.29 10.81
C PHE A 33 1.68 9.20 9.63
N GLU A 34 2.96 9.51 9.56
CA GLU A 34 3.54 10.30 8.48
C GLU A 34 3.88 9.39 7.28
N VAL A 35 3.71 9.93 6.07
CA VAL A 35 4.07 9.25 4.81
C VAL A 35 5.03 10.13 4.03
N VAL A 36 6.18 9.58 3.65
CA VAL A 36 7.16 10.25 2.80
C VAL A 36 6.72 10.15 1.34
N TYR A 37 6.59 11.31 0.68
CA TYR A 37 6.23 11.39 -0.73
C TYR A 37 7.45 11.49 -1.63
N MET A 38 7.52 10.56 -2.56
CA MET A 38 8.61 10.41 -3.51
C MET A 38 8.04 10.61 -4.91
N ALA A 39 8.08 11.84 -5.42
CA ALA A 39 7.39 12.25 -6.64
C ALA A 39 8.29 12.34 -7.88
N GLU A 40 9.54 11.86 -7.79
CA GLU A 40 10.50 11.84 -8.89
C GLU A 40 10.86 10.40 -9.27
N PRO A 41 11.04 10.09 -10.57
CA PRO A 41 11.35 8.74 -11.03
C PRO A 41 12.56 8.09 -10.35
N ILE A 42 13.59 8.89 -10.03
CA ILE A 42 14.82 8.40 -9.40
C ILE A 42 14.57 7.73 -8.04
N TYR A 43 13.58 8.21 -7.28
CA TYR A 43 13.29 7.64 -5.95
C TYR A 43 12.79 6.20 -6.00
N GLU A 44 12.13 5.80 -7.10
CA GLU A 44 11.69 4.41 -7.31
C GLU A 44 12.88 3.45 -7.35
N TYR A 45 14.04 3.91 -7.86
CA TYR A 45 15.28 3.14 -7.87
C TYR A 45 16.02 3.24 -6.53
N CYS A 46 16.06 4.44 -5.93
CA CYS A 46 16.71 4.65 -4.63
C CYS A 46 16.13 3.73 -3.56
N ILE A 47 14.80 3.63 -3.49
CA ILE A 47 14.10 2.87 -2.45
C ILE A 47 14.27 1.36 -2.58
N GLN A 48 14.60 0.86 -3.77
CA GLN A 48 14.93 -0.55 -3.97
C GLN A 48 16.29 -0.92 -3.35
N GLN A 49 17.19 0.05 -3.24
CA GLN A 49 18.51 -0.13 -2.62
C GLN A 49 18.49 0.21 -1.13
N LEU A 50 17.68 1.20 -0.72
CA LEU A 50 17.54 1.63 0.67
C LEU A 50 16.53 0.75 1.42
N LYS A 51 17.01 -0.32 2.05
CA LYS A 51 16.18 -1.26 2.81
C LYS A 51 15.80 -0.76 4.20
N ASP A 52 16.72 -0.08 4.86
CA ASP A 52 16.56 0.48 6.19
C ASP A 52 17.20 1.86 6.29
N PHE A 53 16.72 2.65 7.24
CA PHE A 53 17.30 3.93 7.62
C PHE A 53 17.17 4.09 9.14
N ASP A 54 18.30 4.33 9.81
CA ASP A 54 18.37 4.50 11.26
C ASP A 54 17.69 3.34 12.03
N GLY A 55 17.96 2.11 11.59
CA GLY A 55 17.41 0.88 12.19
C GLY A 55 15.93 0.63 11.92
N LYS A 56 15.28 1.41 11.04
CA LYS A 56 13.88 1.22 10.65
C LYS A 56 13.74 0.81 9.19
N SER A 57 12.89 -0.17 8.93
CA SER A 57 12.55 -0.59 7.56
C SER A 57 11.66 0.44 6.87
N LEU A 58 11.72 0.44 5.53
CA LEU A 58 10.88 1.30 4.70
C LEU A 58 9.74 0.48 4.09
N ASP A 59 8.51 0.85 4.44
CA ASP A 59 7.29 0.16 4.01
C ASP A 59 6.51 1.00 3.00
N SER A 60 6.26 0.42 1.83
CA SER A 60 5.49 1.08 0.79
C SER A 60 3.99 1.00 1.06
N VAL A 61 3.29 2.13 1.03
CA VAL A 61 1.82 2.15 1.22
C VAL A 61 1.04 1.61 0.01
N ILE A 62 1.70 1.39 -1.12
CA ILE A 62 1.10 0.86 -2.37
C ILE A 62 1.35 -0.64 -2.59
N LYS A 63 2.28 -1.24 -1.84
CA LYS A 63 2.53 -2.68 -1.86
C LYS A 63 1.59 -3.43 -0.93
N GLU A 64 1.35 -4.70 -1.21
CA GLU A 64 0.72 -5.61 -0.26
C GLU A 64 1.55 -5.72 1.03
N GLY A 65 0.98 -6.31 2.08
CA GLY A 65 1.72 -6.53 3.33
C GLY A 65 1.92 -5.29 4.20
N LEU A 66 1.36 -4.12 3.83
CA LEU A 66 1.38 -2.94 4.70
C LEU A 66 0.78 -3.27 6.07
N GLU A 67 1.64 -3.28 7.08
CA GLU A 67 1.24 -3.42 8.48
C GLU A 67 1.21 -2.03 9.14
N LEU A 68 -0.01 -1.64 9.53
CA LEU A 68 -0.21 -0.47 10.37
C LEU A 68 -0.38 -0.96 11.82
N PRO A 69 0.20 -0.28 12.82
CA PRO A 69 -0.03 -0.60 14.23
C PRO A 69 -1.53 -0.54 14.55
N GLU A 70 -2.14 -1.69 14.82
CA GLU A 70 -3.54 -1.81 15.26
C GLU A 70 -3.58 -2.37 16.69
N ASP A 71 -4.53 -1.90 17.47
CA ASP A 71 -4.88 -2.47 18.77
C ASP A 71 -5.58 -3.84 18.62
N GLU A 72 -5.68 -4.60 19.71
CA GLU A 72 -6.31 -5.93 19.67
C GLU A 72 -7.79 -5.89 19.24
N GLU A 73 -8.50 -4.81 19.58
CA GLU A 73 -9.90 -4.63 19.19
C GLU A 73 -10.02 -4.37 17.68
N GLY A 74 -9.15 -3.54 17.11
CA GLY A 74 -9.05 -3.31 15.68
C GLY A 74 -8.77 -4.61 14.90
N LYS A 75 -7.84 -5.44 15.40
CA LYS A 75 -7.53 -6.74 14.78
C LYS A 75 -8.73 -7.68 14.76
N LYS A 76 -9.48 -7.78 15.87
CA LYS A 76 -10.69 -8.61 15.94
C LYS A 76 -11.75 -8.17 14.93
N LYS A 77 -12.01 -6.86 14.83
CA LYS A 77 -12.98 -6.30 13.87
C LYS A 77 -12.59 -6.59 12.42
N VAL A 78 -11.30 -6.61 12.09
CA VAL A 78 -10.85 -6.96 10.74
C VAL A 78 -11.08 -8.43 10.42
N GLU A 79 -10.76 -9.34 11.34
CA GLU A 79 -10.99 -10.78 11.15
C GLU A 79 -12.49 -11.11 11.03
N GLU A 80 -13.36 -10.49 11.84
CA GLU A 80 -14.80 -10.64 11.71
C GLU A 80 -15.32 -10.15 10.35
N ARG A 81 -14.83 -9.01 9.87
CA ARG A 81 -15.19 -8.50 8.54
C ARG A 81 -14.68 -9.42 7.45
N LYS A 82 -13.48 -9.99 7.61
CA LYS A 82 -12.89 -10.95 6.68
C LYS A 82 -13.76 -12.19 6.51
N ALA A 83 -14.24 -12.75 7.61
CA ALA A 83 -15.18 -13.87 7.57
C ALA A 83 -16.51 -13.50 6.87
N LYS A 84 -17.07 -12.31 7.17
CA LYS A 84 -18.36 -11.88 6.58
C LYS A 84 -18.29 -11.64 5.07
N ILE A 85 -17.16 -11.17 4.56
CA ILE A 85 -17.01 -10.71 3.17
C ILE A 85 -16.23 -11.76 2.33
N GLU A 86 -15.81 -12.88 2.92
CA GLU A 86 -15.04 -13.92 2.24
C GLU A 86 -15.73 -14.43 0.96
N ASN A 87 -17.05 -14.66 1.02
CA ASN A 87 -17.82 -15.12 -0.14
C ASN A 87 -17.85 -14.06 -1.26
N LEU A 88 -17.94 -12.77 -0.92
CA LEU A 88 -17.85 -11.69 -1.89
C LEU A 88 -16.45 -11.62 -2.51
N CYS A 89 -15.39 -11.79 -1.71
CA CYS A 89 -14.03 -11.82 -2.22
C CYS A 89 -13.82 -12.99 -3.20
N LYS A 90 -14.37 -14.18 -2.92
CA LYS A 90 -14.34 -15.33 -3.83
C LYS A 90 -15.07 -15.03 -5.14
N LEU A 91 -16.30 -14.53 -5.06
CA LEU A 91 -17.08 -14.14 -6.24
C LEU A 91 -16.36 -13.09 -7.08
N MET A 92 -15.79 -12.06 -6.46
CA MET A 92 -15.01 -11.04 -7.17
C MET A 92 -13.75 -11.60 -7.83
N LYS A 93 -13.08 -12.56 -7.18
CA LYS A 93 -11.91 -13.24 -7.75
C LYS A 93 -12.29 -14.09 -8.97
N GLU A 94 -13.46 -14.74 -8.96
CA GLU A 94 -13.99 -15.46 -10.12
C GLU A 94 -14.35 -14.51 -11.28
N ILE A 95 -15.03 -13.40 -10.99
CA ILE A 95 -15.39 -12.40 -12.01
C ILE A 95 -14.14 -11.76 -12.64
N LEU A 96 -13.12 -11.49 -11.81
CA LEU A 96 -11.85 -10.88 -12.22
C LEU A 96 -10.78 -11.93 -12.50
N ASP A 97 -11.17 -13.14 -12.88
CA ASP A 97 -10.22 -14.20 -13.20
C ASP A 97 -9.19 -13.74 -14.24
N LYS A 98 -7.94 -14.17 -14.06
CA LYS A 98 -6.75 -13.75 -14.83
C LYS A 98 -6.40 -12.26 -14.78
N LYS A 99 -7.25 -11.38 -14.24
CA LYS A 99 -7.00 -9.92 -14.14
C LYS A 99 -6.35 -9.52 -12.82
N VAL A 100 -6.70 -10.21 -11.73
CA VAL A 100 -6.13 -9.97 -10.40
C VAL A 100 -5.56 -11.26 -9.84
N GLU A 101 -4.49 -11.20 -9.07
CA GLU A 101 -3.92 -12.39 -8.44
C GLU A 101 -4.79 -12.86 -7.27
N LYS A 102 -5.20 -11.95 -6.40
CA LYS A 102 -5.97 -12.22 -5.18
C LYS A 102 -6.92 -11.06 -4.85
N VAL A 103 -8.08 -11.38 -4.30
CA VAL A 103 -9.01 -10.40 -3.72
C VAL A 103 -9.05 -10.61 -2.20
N THR A 104 -8.79 -9.55 -1.43
CA THR A 104 -8.78 -9.59 0.04
C THR A 104 -9.28 -8.27 0.61
N ILE A 105 -9.68 -8.28 1.87
CA ILE A 105 -9.99 -7.06 2.60
C ILE A 105 -8.71 -6.26 2.83
N SER A 106 -8.80 -4.96 2.55
CA SER A 106 -7.72 -4.02 2.81
C SER A 106 -7.85 -3.40 4.19
N LYS A 107 -6.72 -3.30 4.89
CA LYS A 107 -6.60 -2.55 6.15
C LYS A 107 -6.23 -1.08 5.94
N ARG A 108 -6.10 -0.57 4.72
CA ARG A 108 -5.59 0.81 4.49
C ARG A 108 -6.62 1.82 4.01
N LEU A 109 -7.83 1.37 3.67
CA LEU A 109 -8.89 2.19 3.07
C LEU A 109 -9.84 2.76 4.13
N VAL A 110 -10.38 3.95 3.89
CA VAL A 110 -11.36 4.63 4.74
C VAL A 110 -12.58 5.06 3.93
N SER A 111 -12.39 5.92 2.92
CA SER A 111 -13.44 6.42 2.02
C SER A 111 -13.53 5.62 0.72
N SER A 112 -12.40 5.11 0.25
CA SER A 112 -12.34 4.37 -1.01
C SER A 112 -12.88 2.94 -0.86
N PRO A 113 -13.72 2.45 -1.80
CA PRO A 113 -14.35 1.12 -1.69
C PRO A 113 -13.37 -0.04 -1.97
N CYS A 114 -12.38 0.18 -2.84
CA CYS A 114 -11.34 -0.79 -3.17
C CYS A 114 -10.08 -0.09 -3.70
N CYS A 115 -8.97 -0.84 -3.78
CA CYS A 115 -7.71 -0.40 -4.39
C CYS A 115 -6.96 -1.60 -4.99
N ILE A 116 -6.16 -1.37 -6.03
CA ILE A 116 -5.24 -2.38 -6.58
C ILE A 116 -3.86 -2.16 -5.99
N VAL A 117 -3.34 -3.14 -5.26
CA VAL A 117 -1.99 -3.11 -4.69
C VAL A 117 -1.04 -3.93 -5.55
N THR A 118 0.24 -3.58 -5.53
CA THR A 118 1.28 -4.41 -6.14
C THR A 118 1.79 -5.44 -5.13
N SER A 119 2.37 -6.52 -5.62
CA SER A 119 3.04 -7.54 -4.80
C SER A 119 4.20 -6.94 -3.98
N THR A 120 4.63 -7.68 -2.96
CA THR A 120 5.74 -7.27 -2.07
C THR A 120 7.04 -7.12 -2.87
N TYR A 121 7.27 -8.10 -3.73
CA TYR A 121 8.37 -8.16 -4.67
C TYR A 121 7.89 -7.79 -6.08
N GLY A 122 8.76 -7.20 -6.88
CA GLY A 122 8.45 -6.78 -8.25
C GLY A 122 8.21 -5.28 -8.40
N TRP A 123 7.73 -4.91 -9.58
CA TRP A 123 7.54 -3.52 -9.98
C TRP A 123 6.26 -2.95 -9.38
N THR A 124 6.36 -1.71 -8.89
CA THR A 124 5.18 -0.91 -8.59
C THR A 124 4.54 -0.44 -9.89
N ALA A 125 3.29 0.04 -9.83
CA ALA A 125 2.65 0.65 -10.99
C ALA A 125 3.41 1.88 -11.50
N ASN A 126 4.08 2.62 -10.60
CA ASN A 126 4.92 3.75 -10.98
C ASN A 126 6.20 3.28 -11.69
N MET A 127 6.86 2.25 -11.17
CA MET A 127 8.03 1.63 -11.79
C MET A 127 7.73 1.08 -13.18
N GLU A 128 6.60 0.37 -13.35
CA GLU A 128 6.17 -0.14 -14.66
C GLU A 128 5.97 1.01 -15.66
N TRP A 129 5.38 2.12 -15.23
CA TRP A 129 5.20 3.29 -16.08
C TRP A 129 6.54 3.93 -16.48
N ILE A 130 7.47 4.09 -15.53
CA ILE A 130 8.82 4.60 -15.79
C ILE A 130 9.53 3.70 -16.81
N MET A 131 9.49 2.39 -16.61
CA MET A 131 10.13 1.41 -17.49
C MET A 131 9.53 1.44 -18.90
N LYS A 132 8.21 1.50 -19.03
CA LYS A 132 7.55 1.63 -20.34
C LYS A 132 7.90 2.92 -21.07
N ALA A 133 8.11 4.01 -20.35
CA ALA A 133 8.47 5.31 -20.92
C ALA A 133 9.97 5.42 -21.28
N GLN A 134 10.83 4.59 -20.68
CA GLN A 134 12.27 4.57 -20.95
C GLN A 134 12.70 3.50 -21.95
N ALA A 135 11.94 2.40 -22.06
CA ALA A 135 12.27 1.27 -22.93
C ALA A 135 12.04 1.54 -24.43
N PHE A 136 11.47 2.71 -24.79
CA PHE A 136 11.27 3.15 -26.18
C PHE A 136 11.41 4.66 -26.31
#